data_AF-A0A6P8SG96-F1
#
_entry.id   AF-A0A6P8SG96-F1
#
_cell.length_a   1.000
_cell.length_b   1.000
_cell.length_c   1.000
_cell.angle_alpha   90.00
_cell.angle_beta   90.00
_cell.angle_gamma   90.00
#
_symmetry.space_group_name_H-M   'P 1'
#
loop_
_entity.id
_entity.type
_entity.pdbx_description
1 polymer ?
#
loop_
_entity_poly.entity_id
_entity_poly.type
_entity_poly.pdbx_seq_one_letter_code
_entity_poly.pdbx_strand_id
1 'polypeptide(L)'
;MGRPRKAAATSTSSPALSSSTPEFKPAASKASSASTSGSSFHPTASHSASTRSRKGAESSGGRGAAVPPSSGDFKNNQEKLPRAKSKGESVRQGSPAPCQLGKEAVMKIEQETRGQRNNSKWHEHRENRITASMAHKIANSKYINEKSSDVPQSYLKAVVNAGSRVQSPAMSWGIKNEKSAIKEYKELTSKQAGKDVTVNECGLFVHPEKSWLAASPDGIVHDGTTGKPVKLLEIKCPYKHRDHTVKDACKDASFCLEKNGDAYALKKNHAYYSQVQCQLAATGLTKADLVVHTKKETAVAPVEFDAKFWEKTEPKLEKFYYEAVVPHLERKNPVWISEE
;
A
#
# COMPACT_ATOMS: atom_id res chain seq x y z
N MET A 1 -69.65 -63.10 -3.14
CA MET A 1 -69.84 -62.67 -4.56
C MET A 1 -68.73 -61.69 -4.93
N GLY A 2 -68.46 -61.42 -6.21
CA GLY A 2 -67.57 -60.32 -6.64
C GLY A 2 -66.09 -60.67 -6.88
N ARG A 3 -65.77 -61.11 -8.10
CA ARG A 3 -64.46 -61.08 -8.78
C ARG A 3 -64.75 -60.71 -10.26
N PRO A 4 -63.77 -60.35 -11.12
CA PRO A 4 -62.56 -59.54 -10.90
C PRO A 4 -62.33 -58.54 -12.08
N ARG A 5 -61.16 -57.87 -12.12
CA ARG A 5 -60.32 -57.55 -13.32
C ARG A 5 -58.93 -57.11 -12.79
N LYS A 6 -57.76 -57.65 -13.19
CA LYS A 6 -57.11 -57.88 -14.51
C LYS A 6 -56.77 -56.57 -15.24
N ALA A 7 -55.57 -56.31 -15.78
CA ALA A 7 -54.24 -57.00 -15.79
C ALA A 7 -53.14 -55.89 -15.94
N ALA A 8 -51.81 -56.07 -16.13
CA ALA A 8 -50.87 -57.17 -16.46
C ALA A 8 -49.52 -56.90 -15.69
N ALA A 9 -48.33 -57.52 -15.80
CA ALA A 9 -47.58 -58.37 -16.77
C ALA A 9 -47.06 -57.64 -18.04
N THR A 10 -45.83 -57.81 -18.56
CA THR A 10 -44.68 -58.69 -18.18
C THR A 10 -43.31 -58.10 -18.64
N SER A 11 -42.20 -58.71 -18.18
CA SER A 11 -40.78 -58.73 -18.63
C SER A 11 -40.42 -58.32 -20.09
N THR A 12 -39.17 -57.93 -20.47
CA THR A 12 -37.85 -58.59 -20.24
C THR A 12 -36.59 -57.68 -20.42
N SER A 13 -35.42 -58.24 -20.05
CA SER A 13 -34.07 -58.14 -20.70
C SER A 13 -33.26 -56.83 -20.78
N SER A 14 -32.01 -56.91 -20.29
CA SER A 14 -30.88 -56.00 -20.60
C SER A 14 -30.23 -56.31 -21.96
N PRO A 15 -29.35 -55.44 -22.50
CA PRO A 15 -27.91 -55.64 -22.27
C PRO A 15 -27.11 -54.34 -21.99
N ALA A 16 -25.80 -54.47 -21.80
CA ALA A 16 -24.88 -53.38 -21.45
C ALA A 16 -24.30 -52.63 -22.67
N LEU A 17 -23.78 -51.42 -22.44
CA LEU A 17 -22.93 -50.68 -23.39
C LEU A 17 -21.91 -49.83 -22.62
N SER A 18 -20.74 -49.61 -23.22
CA SER A 18 -19.59 -48.92 -22.64
C SER A 18 -19.52 -47.45 -23.05
N SER A 19 -18.79 -46.65 -22.28
CA SER A 19 -18.26 -45.35 -22.71
C SER A 19 -16.85 -45.15 -22.13
N SER A 20 -15.99 -44.48 -22.88
CA SER A 20 -14.53 -44.52 -22.70
C SER A 20 -13.95 -43.24 -22.11
N THR A 21 -12.94 -43.41 -21.24
CA THR A 21 -12.05 -42.34 -20.78
C THR A 21 -10.88 -42.16 -21.76
N PRO A 22 -10.47 -40.92 -22.08
CA PRO A 22 -9.22 -40.66 -22.78
C PRO A 22 -8.05 -40.44 -21.79
N GLU A 23 -7.07 -41.34 -21.78
CA GLU A 23 -5.73 -40.99 -21.26
C GLU A 23 -5.04 -40.00 -22.20
N PHE A 24 -4.28 -39.04 -21.65
CA PHE A 24 -3.26 -38.31 -22.40
C PHE A 24 -1.87 -38.65 -21.86
N LYS A 25 -1.01 -39.21 -22.72
CA LYS A 25 0.43 -39.41 -22.47
C LYS A 25 1.24 -38.56 -23.47
N PRO A 26 2.45 -38.09 -23.10
CA PRO A 26 3.17 -37.06 -23.85
C PRO A 26 3.95 -37.64 -25.05
N ALA A 27 4.17 -36.79 -26.06
CA ALA A 27 5.09 -37.02 -27.16
C ALA A 27 6.15 -35.90 -27.21
N ALA A 28 7.37 -36.24 -27.62
CA ALA A 28 8.52 -35.34 -27.59
C ALA A 28 9.05 -34.99 -29.00
N SER A 29 9.65 -33.80 -29.09
CA SER A 29 10.71 -33.41 -30.04
C SER A 29 10.55 -33.72 -31.54
N LYS A 30 10.58 -32.66 -32.37
CA LYS A 30 11.60 -32.52 -33.42
C LYS A 30 11.82 -31.04 -33.76
N ALA A 31 12.93 -30.74 -34.42
CA ALA A 31 13.42 -29.39 -34.68
C ALA A 31 13.51 -29.11 -36.19
N SER A 32 13.58 -27.83 -36.54
CA SER A 32 13.97 -27.35 -37.87
C SER A 32 14.75 -26.03 -37.76
N SER A 33 15.73 -25.87 -38.66
CA SER A 33 16.47 -24.63 -38.96
C SER A 33 15.66 -23.74 -39.93
N ALA A 34 16.01 -22.49 -40.29
CA ALA A 34 17.20 -21.64 -40.08
C ALA A 34 16.74 -20.14 -39.97
N SER A 35 17.52 -19.06 -40.12
CA SER A 35 18.95 -18.84 -40.49
C SER A 35 19.45 -17.43 -40.08
N THR A 36 20.72 -17.37 -39.65
CA THR A 36 21.74 -16.33 -39.92
C THR A 36 21.34 -14.85 -40.11
N SER A 37 21.57 -14.03 -39.07
CA SER A 37 22.41 -12.81 -39.13
C SER A 37 22.64 -12.23 -37.71
N GLY A 38 23.73 -11.52 -37.42
CA GLY A 38 24.88 -11.26 -38.30
C GLY A 38 25.74 -10.06 -37.93
N SER A 39 26.07 -9.81 -36.65
CA SER A 39 27.14 -8.88 -36.30
C SER A 39 27.88 -9.29 -35.03
N SER A 40 29.21 -9.19 -35.07
CA SER A 40 30.12 -9.58 -33.99
C SER A 40 30.98 -8.39 -33.62
N PHE A 41 31.15 -8.10 -32.32
CA PHE A 41 32.31 -7.39 -31.82
C PHE A 41 32.76 -7.97 -30.47
N HIS A 42 34.03 -8.38 -30.41
CA HIS A 42 34.68 -8.85 -29.20
C HIS A 42 35.28 -7.68 -28.39
N PRO A 43 35.59 -7.87 -27.09
CA PRO A 43 35.92 -6.77 -26.20
C PRO A 43 37.40 -6.35 -26.29
N THR A 44 37.67 -5.11 -25.89
CA THR A 44 38.99 -4.67 -25.45
C THR A 44 38.99 -4.47 -23.93
N ALA A 45 39.95 -5.06 -23.25
CA ALA A 45 40.25 -4.78 -21.85
C ALA A 45 41.40 -3.77 -21.78
N SER A 46 41.42 -2.92 -20.76
CA SER A 46 42.62 -2.21 -20.33
C SER A 46 42.73 -2.23 -18.81
N HIS A 47 43.93 -2.57 -18.33
CA HIS A 47 44.25 -2.50 -16.91
C HIS A 47 44.74 -1.10 -16.56
N SER A 48 44.38 -0.62 -15.37
CA SER A 48 45.31 0.13 -14.55
C SER A 48 45.09 -0.21 -13.08
N ALA A 49 46.19 -0.45 -12.36
CA ALA A 49 46.19 -0.70 -10.93
C ALA A 49 47.06 0.37 -10.27
N SER A 50 46.64 0.85 -9.10
CA SER A 50 47.46 1.71 -8.25
C SER A 50 47.18 1.37 -6.79
N THR A 51 48.15 0.72 -6.15
CA THR A 51 48.12 0.38 -4.73
C THR A 51 48.94 1.38 -3.93
N ARG A 52 48.43 1.82 -2.78
CA ARG A 52 49.30 2.30 -1.70
C ARG A 52 48.67 2.13 -0.32
N SER A 53 49.39 1.42 0.55
CA SER A 53 48.99 1.13 1.93
C SER A 53 49.93 1.80 2.93
N ARG A 54 49.38 2.22 4.08
CA ARG A 54 50.02 2.45 5.40
C ARG A 54 48.84 2.63 6.38
N LYS A 55 48.63 1.78 7.40
CA LYS A 55 49.38 1.62 8.68
C LYS A 55 49.68 2.99 9.34
N GLY A 56 49.27 3.27 10.58
CA GLY A 56 48.45 2.52 11.55
C GLY A 56 48.85 2.85 13.01
N ALA A 57 47.95 2.67 13.99
CA ALA A 57 48.24 2.80 15.43
C ALA A 57 47.16 2.10 16.30
N GLU A 58 47.52 1.68 17.52
CA GLU A 58 46.66 0.98 18.49
C GLU A 58 46.79 1.59 19.91
N SER A 59 45.68 1.64 20.66
CA SER A 59 45.57 1.49 22.13
C SER A 59 44.08 1.66 22.53
N SER A 60 43.38 0.88 23.37
CA SER A 60 43.63 -0.07 24.48
C SER A 60 43.43 0.50 25.89
N GLY A 61 42.38 0.08 26.62
CA GLY A 61 42.31 0.18 28.10
C GLY A 61 40.94 0.54 28.73
N GLY A 62 40.57 -0.18 29.81
CA GLY A 62 39.44 0.15 30.75
C GLY A 62 38.03 -0.21 30.25
N ARG A 63 37.24 -1.15 30.77
CA ARG A 63 36.87 -1.58 32.15
C ARG A 63 36.08 -0.53 32.97
N GLY A 64 34.86 -0.89 33.36
CA GLY A 64 34.04 -0.21 34.37
C GLY A 64 32.55 -0.59 34.24
N ALA A 65 31.92 -1.08 35.31
CA ALA A 65 30.50 -1.44 35.33
C ALA A 65 29.80 -0.78 36.53
N ALA A 66 28.58 -0.25 36.32
CA ALA A 66 27.73 0.25 37.40
C ALA A 66 26.24 0.28 36.99
N VAL A 67 25.41 -0.35 37.84
CA VAL A 67 23.94 -0.43 37.93
C VAL A 67 23.72 -0.72 39.43
N PRO A 68 22.74 -0.16 40.19
CA PRO A 68 21.39 0.34 39.85
C PRO A 68 21.13 1.74 40.52
N PRO A 69 19.94 2.13 41.07
CA PRO A 69 18.54 1.71 40.91
C PRO A 69 17.53 2.89 40.67
N SER A 70 16.24 2.57 40.79
CA SER A 70 15.12 3.45 41.21
C SER A 70 14.37 4.30 40.17
N SER A 71 13.17 3.80 39.84
CA SER A 71 11.88 4.50 39.88
C SER A 71 11.85 6.03 40.10
N GLY A 72 11.13 6.72 39.21
CA GLY A 72 10.58 8.07 39.40
C GLY A 72 9.45 8.34 38.40
N ASP A 73 8.29 8.81 38.87
CA ASP A 73 7.11 9.03 38.03
C ASP A 73 7.27 10.22 37.07
N PHE A 74 7.11 10.00 35.77
CA PHE A 74 7.05 11.08 34.79
C PHE A 74 5.69 11.81 34.85
N LYS A 75 5.60 12.77 35.77
CA LYS A 75 4.50 13.73 35.83
C LYS A 75 4.50 14.66 34.62
N ASN A 76 3.30 14.97 34.16
CA ASN A 76 3.01 15.84 33.03
C ASN A 76 3.55 17.26 33.27
N ASN A 77 4.44 17.76 32.39
CA ASN A 77 4.97 19.12 32.43
C ASN A 77 4.79 19.80 31.07
N GLN A 78 3.78 20.66 30.96
CA GLN A 78 3.69 21.64 29.86
C GLN A 78 4.51 22.87 30.23
N GLU A 79 5.70 23.02 29.66
CA GLU A 79 6.41 24.31 29.73
C GLU A 79 5.77 25.33 28.78
N LYS A 80 5.70 26.57 29.27
CA LYS A 80 4.78 27.61 28.78
C LYS A 80 5.55 28.81 28.25
N LEU A 81 5.82 28.82 26.96
CA LEU A 81 6.52 29.92 26.29
C LEU A 81 5.70 31.24 26.32
N PRO A 82 6.36 32.41 26.32
CA PRO A 82 5.77 33.66 26.79
C PRO A 82 4.82 34.37 25.80
N ARG A 83 3.93 35.20 26.36
CA ARG A 83 2.88 35.93 25.64
C ARG A 83 3.33 37.33 25.24
N ALA A 84 3.56 37.56 23.95
CA ALA A 84 3.65 38.91 23.38
C ALA A 84 2.26 39.48 23.03
N LYS A 85 2.13 40.81 23.10
CA LYS A 85 1.05 41.63 22.47
C LYS A 85 1.79 42.70 21.64
N SER A 86 1.40 43.06 20.42
CA SER A 86 0.13 43.72 20.10
C SER A 86 -0.06 43.96 18.58
N LYS A 87 -1.33 44.05 18.17
CA LYS A 87 -1.92 44.82 17.04
C LYS A 87 -1.25 44.85 15.65
N GLY A 88 -2.07 44.55 14.63
CA GLY A 88 -1.76 44.73 13.21
C GLY A 88 -2.85 44.13 12.33
N GLU A 89 -4.05 44.74 12.33
CA GLU A 89 -5.18 44.23 11.54
C GLU A 89 -5.04 44.52 10.04
N SER A 90 -5.16 43.47 9.24
CA SER A 90 -5.46 43.56 7.80
C SER A 90 -6.35 42.38 7.46
N VAL A 91 -7.65 42.64 7.30
CA VAL A 91 -8.64 41.60 7.00
C VAL A 91 -8.40 41.09 5.58
N ARG A 92 -7.90 39.86 5.47
CA ARG A 92 -8.04 39.06 4.25
C ARG A 92 -9.25 38.17 4.42
N GLN A 93 -10.17 38.22 3.44
CA GLN A 93 -11.39 37.42 3.45
C GLN A 93 -11.03 35.93 3.59
N GLY A 94 -11.76 35.21 4.44
CA GLY A 94 -11.46 33.82 4.75
C GLY A 94 -11.79 32.91 3.58
N SER A 95 -10.82 32.12 3.13
CA SER A 95 -11.10 30.93 2.32
C SER A 95 -12.06 30.00 3.08
N PRO A 96 -12.96 29.27 2.40
CA PRO A 96 -13.85 28.32 3.06
C PRO A 96 -13.03 27.31 3.88
N ALA A 97 -13.22 27.31 5.20
CA ALA A 97 -12.48 26.41 6.08
C ALA A 97 -12.83 24.94 5.73
N PRO A 98 -11.84 24.04 5.57
CA PRO A 98 -12.13 22.64 5.29
C PRO A 98 -12.99 22.07 6.41
N CYS A 99 -14.13 21.46 6.05
CA CYS A 99 -15.04 20.85 7.00
C CYS A 99 -14.31 19.78 7.81
N GLN A 100 -14.00 20.11 9.07
CA GLN A 100 -13.32 19.22 10.00
C GLN A 100 -14.31 18.13 10.44
N LEU A 101 -13.98 16.87 10.15
CA LEU A 101 -14.83 15.76 10.55
C LEU A 101 -14.56 15.42 12.02
N GLY A 102 -15.60 15.45 12.85
CA GLY A 102 -15.51 14.98 14.23
C GLY A 102 -14.94 13.56 14.30
N LYS A 103 -14.14 13.26 15.33
CA LYS A 103 -13.41 11.98 15.45
C LYS A 103 -14.34 10.77 15.32
N GLU A 104 -15.55 10.86 15.87
CA GLU A 104 -16.60 9.84 15.78
C GLU A 104 -17.08 9.63 14.33
N ALA A 105 -17.23 10.70 13.54
CA ALA A 105 -17.59 10.61 12.13
C ALA A 105 -16.47 9.94 11.31
N VAL A 106 -15.20 10.26 11.57
CA VAL A 106 -14.05 9.58 10.93
C VAL A 106 -14.02 8.09 11.28
N MET A 107 -14.23 7.73 12.55
CA MET A 107 -14.30 6.33 13.00
C MET A 107 -15.50 5.59 12.40
N LYS A 108 -16.65 6.26 12.24
CA LYS A 108 -17.83 5.69 11.58
C LYS A 108 -17.58 5.43 10.10
N ILE A 109 -16.94 6.37 9.39
CA ILE A 109 -16.55 6.19 7.98
C ILE A 109 -15.66 4.97 7.82
N GLU A 110 -14.65 4.78 8.68
CA GLU A 110 -13.81 3.57 8.62
C GLU A 110 -14.65 2.30 8.76
N GLN A 111 -15.50 2.23 9.78
CA GLN A 111 -16.33 1.05 10.07
C GLN A 111 -17.32 0.74 8.93
N GLU A 112 -18.03 1.75 8.41
CA GLU A 112 -19.06 1.55 7.38
C GLU A 112 -18.48 1.34 5.97
N THR A 113 -17.16 1.50 5.79
CA THR A 113 -16.45 1.27 4.53
C THR A 113 -15.52 0.03 4.53
N ARG A 114 -15.57 -0.79 5.59
CA ARG A 114 -14.90 -2.10 5.64
C ARG A 114 -15.37 -3.02 4.50
N GLY A 115 -14.51 -3.96 4.08
CA GLY A 115 -14.68 -4.72 2.83
C GLY A 115 -14.26 -3.95 1.56
N GLN A 116 -13.90 -2.67 1.70
CA GLN A 116 -13.25 -1.80 0.72
C GLN A 116 -13.85 -1.87 -0.69
N ARG A 117 -13.12 -2.41 -1.67
CA ARG A 117 -13.53 -2.49 -3.09
C ARG A 117 -14.90 -3.15 -3.31
N ASN A 118 -15.38 -3.97 -2.36
CA ASN A 118 -16.64 -4.70 -2.43
C ASN A 118 -17.82 -3.95 -1.78
N ASN A 119 -17.58 -2.78 -1.17
CA ASN A 119 -18.55 -1.97 -0.43
C ASN A 119 -18.80 -0.65 -1.18
N SER A 120 -20.07 -0.27 -1.46
CA SER A 120 -20.37 0.95 -2.22
C SER A 120 -19.91 2.22 -1.48
N LYS A 121 -20.17 2.29 -0.17
CA LYS A 121 -19.79 3.41 0.69
C LYS A 121 -18.30 3.70 0.65
N TRP A 122 -17.46 2.69 0.47
CA TRP A 122 -16.02 2.88 0.33
C TRP A 122 -15.67 3.67 -0.94
N HIS A 123 -16.39 3.47 -2.04
CA HIS A 123 -16.24 4.28 -3.26
C HIS A 123 -16.80 5.69 -3.05
N GLU A 124 -17.99 5.80 -2.44
CA GLU A 124 -18.66 7.08 -2.12
C GLU A 124 -17.79 7.98 -1.23
N HIS A 125 -17.26 7.47 -0.11
CA HIS A 125 -16.39 8.24 0.79
C HIS A 125 -14.98 8.50 0.22
N ARG A 126 -14.55 7.77 -0.83
CA ARG A 126 -13.29 8.06 -1.54
C ARG A 126 -13.43 9.15 -2.59
N GLU A 127 -14.64 9.38 -3.10
CA GLU A 127 -14.90 10.46 -4.03
C GLU A 127 -14.58 11.82 -3.38
N ASN A 128 -13.99 12.71 -4.17
CA ASN A 128 -13.54 14.04 -3.74
C ASN A 128 -12.46 14.02 -2.64
N ARG A 129 -11.70 12.93 -2.50
CA ARG A 129 -10.56 12.83 -1.57
C ARG A 129 -9.29 12.35 -2.27
N ILE A 130 -8.16 12.99 -1.96
CA ILE A 130 -6.84 12.50 -2.36
C ILE A 130 -6.58 11.22 -1.58
N THR A 131 -6.55 10.10 -2.28
CA THR A 131 -6.27 8.79 -1.66
C THR A 131 -4.80 8.42 -1.78
N ALA A 132 -4.26 7.73 -0.76
CA ALA A 132 -2.84 7.43 -0.63
C ALA A 132 -2.13 6.90 -1.90
N SER A 133 -2.80 6.06 -2.70
CA SER A 133 -2.22 5.51 -3.95
C SER A 133 -2.05 6.53 -5.09
N MET A 134 -2.64 7.73 -4.96
CA MET A 134 -2.44 8.88 -5.85
C MET A 134 -1.36 9.85 -5.35
N ALA A 135 -0.99 9.81 -4.06
CA ALA A 135 -0.10 10.80 -3.44
C ALA A 135 1.21 11.00 -4.21
N HIS A 136 1.89 9.91 -4.59
CA HIS A 136 3.14 9.98 -5.34
C HIS A 136 2.99 10.69 -6.70
N LYS A 137 1.89 10.42 -7.43
CA LYS A 137 1.65 10.98 -8.77
C LYS A 137 1.36 12.48 -8.70
N ILE A 138 0.59 12.89 -7.69
CA ILE A 138 0.24 14.29 -7.47
C ILE A 138 1.48 15.08 -7.04
N ALA A 139 2.18 14.65 -6.00
CA ALA A 139 3.35 15.36 -5.45
C ALA A 139 4.55 15.44 -6.41
N ASN A 140 4.65 14.53 -7.39
CA ASN A 140 5.68 14.56 -8.44
C ASN A 140 5.15 14.99 -9.82
N SER A 141 3.91 15.50 -9.90
CA SER A 141 3.34 16.00 -11.15
C SER A 141 4.07 17.25 -11.66
N LYS A 142 4.06 17.48 -12.98
CA LYS A 142 4.62 18.71 -13.57
C LYS A 142 3.95 19.97 -13.00
N TYR A 143 2.62 19.92 -12.85
CA TYR A 143 1.78 20.99 -12.30
C TYR A 143 2.23 21.44 -10.90
N ILE A 144 2.25 20.50 -9.93
CA ILE A 144 2.60 20.81 -8.53
C ILE A 144 4.10 21.15 -8.33
N ASN A 145 4.94 20.83 -9.32
CA ASN A 145 6.36 21.22 -9.32
C ASN A 145 6.64 22.36 -10.32
N GLU A 146 5.60 23.09 -10.74
CA GLU A 146 5.67 24.34 -11.51
C GLU A 146 6.37 24.22 -12.89
N LYS A 147 6.30 23.03 -13.49
CA LYS A 147 6.82 22.70 -14.83
C LYS A 147 5.74 22.65 -15.92
N SER A 148 4.52 23.10 -15.60
CA SER A 148 3.36 23.26 -16.49
C SER A 148 2.22 23.90 -15.68
N SER A 149 1.41 24.72 -16.32
CA SER A 149 0.16 25.29 -15.78
C SER A 149 -1.00 24.30 -15.75
N ASP A 150 -0.85 23.15 -16.40
CA ASP A 150 -1.97 22.32 -16.84
C ASP A 150 -2.33 21.30 -15.77
N VAL A 151 -3.50 21.46 -15.16
CA VAL A 151 -4.06 20.49 -14.21
C VAL A 151 -4.12 19.10 -14.86
N PRO A 152 -3.42 18.07 -14.33
CA PRO A 152 -3.42 16.73 -14.90
C PRO A 152 -4.81 16.08 -14.80
N GLN A 153 -5.59 16.16 -15.87
CA GLN A 153 -7.00 15.77 -15.91
C GLN A 153 -7.24 14.29 -15.52
N SER A 154 -6.28 13.41 -15.81
CA SER A 154 -6.34 12.00 -15.40
C SER A 154 -6.11 11.79 -13.89
N TYR A 155 -5.45 12.72 -13.20
CA TYR A 155 -5.27 12.68 -11.75
C TYR A 155 -6.45 13.34 -11.04
N LEU A 156 -6.93 14.47 -11.58
CA LEU A 156 -8.15 15.12 -11.13
C LEU A 156 -9.33 14.15 -11.18
N LYS A 157 -9.58 13.52 -12.34
CA LYS A 157 -10.63 12.48 -12.52
C LYS A 157 -10.45 11.26 -11.62
N ALA A 158 -9.24 10.97 -11.13
CA ALA A 158 -8.99 9.88 -10.18
C ALA A 158 -9.20 10.28 -8.70
N VAL A 159 -9.49 11.55 -8.44
CA VAL A 159 -9.87 12.11 -7.13
C VAL A 159 -11.36 12.44 -7.09
N VAL A 160 -11.89 13.10 -8.12
CA VAL A 160 -13.30 13.57 -8.18
C VAL A 160 -14.30 12.56 -8.71
N ASN A 161 -13.86 11.32 -8.99
CA ASN A 161 -14.71 10.21 -9.37
C ASN A 161 -14.15 8.93 -8.73
N ALA A 162 -15.02 8.08 -8.18
CA ALA A 162 -14.69 6.67 -8.05
C ALA A 162 -14.56 6.06 -9.46
N GLY A 163 -13.32 5.77 -9.87
CA GLY A 163 -12.98 5.43 -11.26
C GLY A 163 -13.63 4.15 -11.79
N SER A 164 -13.74 4.04 -13.12
CA SER A 164 -14.35 2.88 -13.77
C SER A 164 -13.61 1.57 -13.49
N ARG A 165 -14.35 0.46 -13.53
CA ARG A 165 -14.01 -0.88 -12.98
C ARG A 165 -12.96 -1.66 -13.80
N VAL A 166 -11.91 -0.99 -14.28
CA VAL A 166 -10.87 -1.56 -15.15
C VAL A 166 -9.95 -2.49 -14.35
N GLN A 167 -10.23 -3.79 -14.40
CA GLN A 167 -9.47 -4.82 -13.69
C GLN A 167 -8.39 -5.43 -14.60
N SER A 168 -7.14 -5.02 -14.42
CA SER A 168 -6.00 -5.61 -15.14
C SER A 168 -5.61 -7.01 -14.60
N PRO A 169 -4.90 -7.86 -15.37
CA PRO A 169 -4.38 -9.13 -14.87
C PRO A 169 -3.50 -9.00 -13.62
N ALA A 170 -2.75 -7.90 -13.49
CA ALA A 170 -1.95 -7.62 -12.31
C ALA A 170 -2.80 -7.28 -11.07
N MET A 171 -3.95 -6.61 -11.25
CA MET A 171 -4.92 -6.38 -10.17
C MET A 171 -5.61 -7.67 -9.76
N SER A 172 -6.06 -8.49 -10.73
CA SER A 172 -6.61 -9.84 -10.47
C SER A 172 -5.63 -10.72 -9.71
N TRP A 173 -4.32 -10.64 -10.05
CA TRP A 173 -3.25 -11.35 -9.35
C TRP A 173 -3.07 -10.84 -7.91
N GLY A 174 -3.07 -9.51 -7.69
CA GLY A 174 -3.07 -8.92 -6.34
C GLY A 174 -4.20 -9.50 -5.48
N ILE A 175 -5.43 -9.25 -5.93
CA ILE A 175 -6.69 -9.68 -5.30
C ILE A 175 -6.72 -11.17 -4.96
N LYS A 176 -6.18 -12.04 -5.83
CA LYS A 176 -6.18 -13.49 -5.61
C LYS A 176 -5.20 -13.93 -4.52
N ASN A 177 -4.04 -13.28 -4.39
CA ASN A 177 -2.96 -13.74 -3.50
C ASN A 177 -2.90 -12.96 -2.17
N GLU A 178 -3.59 -11.82 -2.07
CA GLU A 178 -3.81 -10.98 -0.87
C GLU A 178 -4.02 -11.80 0.41
N LYS A 179 -4.98 -12.73 0.42
CA LYS A 179 -5.27 -13.60 1.58
C LYS A 179 -4.14 -14.57 1.93
N SER A 180 -3.38 -15.03 0.94
CA SER A 180 -2.20 -15.87 1.17
C SER A 180 -1.07 -15.05 1.79
N ALA A 181 -0.83 -13.84 1.28
CA ALA A 181 0.15 -12.92 1.83
C ALA A 181 -0.14 -12.55 3.29
N ILE A 182 -1.41 -12.34 3.68
CA ILE A 182 -1.82 -12.11 5.08
C ILE A 182 -1.47 -13.32 5.97
N LYS A 183 -1.75 -14.55 5.51
CA LYS A 183 -1.42 -15.79 6.26
C LYS A 183 0.09 -15.89 6.50
N GLU A 184 0.88 -15.85 5.42
CA GLU A 184 2.34 -15.95 5.49
C GLU A 184 2.94 -14.81 6.33
N TYR A 185 2.43 -13.58 6.20
CA TYR A 185 2.84 -12.44 7.02
C TYR A 185 2.61 -12.68 8.51
N LYS A 186 1.43 -13.19 8.90
CA LYS A 186 1.13 -13.51 10.31
C LYS A 186 2.07 -14.58 10.86
N GLU A 187 2.28 -15.67 10.12
CA GLU A 187 3.16 -16.77 10.56
C GLU A 187 4.63 -16.31 10.73
N LEU A 188 5.15 -15.51 9.78
CA LEU A 188 6.48 -14.90 9.89
C LEU A 188 6.58 -13.93 11.07
N THR A 189 5.59 -13.04 11.22
CA THR A 189 5.62 -11.97 12.24
C THR A 189 5.42 -12.51 13.65
N SER A 190 4.49 -13.47 13.86
CA SER A 190 4.33 -14.14 15.15
C SER A 190 5.63 -14.83 15.57
N LYS A 191 6.27 -15.56 14.64
CA LYS A 191 7.54 -16.26 14.87
C LYS A 191 8.69 -15.31 15.19
N GLN A 192 8.78 -14.16 14.51
CA GLN A 192 9.82 -13.16 14.77
C GLN A 192 9.58 -12.40 16.10
N ALA A 193 8.32 -12.17 16.47
CA ALA A 193 7.96 -11.46 17.70
C ALA A 193 7.97 -12.35 18.96
N GLY A 194 7.95 -13.68 18.81
CA GLY A 194 7.82 -14.63 19.92
C GLY A 194 6.42 -14.65 20.56
N LYS A 195 5.41 -14.08 19.89
CA LYS A 195 4.02 -13.94 20.35
C LYS A 195 3.10 -13.71 19.17
N ASP A 196 1.81 -13.98 19.32
CA ASP A 196 0.86 -13.84 18.22
C ASP A 196 0.58 -12.40 17.79
N VAL A 197 0.31 -12.25 16.49
CA VAL A 197 -0.27 -11.04 15.91
C VAL A 197 -1.57 -11.36 15.16
N THR A 198 -2.53 -10.44 15.22
CA THR A 198 -3.75 -10.47 14.39
C THR A 198 -3.69 -9.38 13.33
N VAL A 199 -4.39 -9.60 12.22
CA VAL A 199 -4.53 -8.63 11.13
C VAL A 199 -6.02 -8.47 10.91
N ASN A 200 -6.53 -7.26 11.13
CA ASN A 200 -7.94 -6.95 10.97
C ASN A 200 -8.15 -6.19 9.66
N GLU A 201 -9.19 -6.58 8.90
CA GLU A 201 -9.67 -5.79 7.76
C GLU A 201 -10.16 -4.41 8.25
N CYS A 202 -9.98 -3.39 7.41
CA CYS A 202 -10.34 -2.00 7.70
C CYS A 202 -10.89 -1.30 6.46
N GLY A 203 -11.58 -0.16 6.67
CA GLY A 203 -12.20 0.62 5.60
C GLY A 203 -11.33 1.78 5.11
N LEU A 204 -11.92 2.97 5.09
CA LEU A 204 -11.30 4.24 4.72
C LEU A 204 -11.05 5.10 5.96
N PHE A 205 -9.78 5.36 6.25
CA PHE A 205 -9.37 6.38 7.20
C PHE A 205 -9.34 7.73 6.49
N VAL A 206 -10.09 8.71 6.98
CA VAL A 206 -10.05 10.10 6.53
C VAL A 206 -9.22 10.90 7.54
N HIS A 207 -8.27 11.72 7.10
CA HIS A 207 -7.43 12.48 8.02
C HIS A 207 -8.30 13.49 8.81
N PRO A 208 -8.28 13.49 10.15
CA PRO A 208 -9.29 14.18 10.97
C PRO A 208 -9.32 15.69 10.73
N GLU A 209 -8.15 16.33 10.64
CA GLU A 209 -8.00 17.77 10.41
C GLU A 209 -8.01 18.16 8.93
N LYS A 210 -7.92 17.16 8.02
CA LYS A 210 -7.67 17.35 6.59
C LYS A 210 -8.60 16.41 5.82
N SER A 211 -9.89 16.69 5.89
CA SER A 211 -10.95 15.80 5.37
C SER A 211 -10.89 15.55 3.86
N TRP A 212 -10.02 16.28 3.14
CA TRP A 212 -9.62 16.07 1.75
C TRP A 212 -8.62 14.92 1.52
N LEU A 213 -7.97 14.41 2.58
CA LEU A 213 -6.97 13.35 2.53
C LEU A 213 -7.54 12.04 3.11
N ALA A 214 -7.34 10.91 2.42
CA ALA A 214 -7.83 9.62 2.90
C ALA A 214 -6.93 8.43 2.51
N ALA A 215 -7.09 7.32 3.23
CA ALA A 215 -6.29 6.12 3.03
C ALA A 215 -7.07 4.84 3.36
N SER A 216 -6.83 3.80 2.58
CA SER A 216 -7.11 2.42 2.97
C SER A 216 -5.79 1.67 2.91
N PRO A 217 -5.29 1.14 4.02
CA PRO A 217 -4.28 0.08 4.06
C PRO A 217 -4.96 -1.28 3.83
N ASP A 218 -4.18 -2.31 3.51
CA ASP A 218 -4.73 -3.66 3.32
C ASP A 218 -5.08 -4.37 4.65
N GLY A 219 -4.58 -3.85 5.78
CA GLY A 219 -5.03 -4.25 7.11
C GLY A 219 -4.41 -3.43 8.24
N ILE A 220 -4.92 -3.63 9.45
CA ILE A 220 -4.32 -3.11 10.70
C ILE A 220 -3.81 -4.29 11.53
N VAL A 221 -2.51 -4.28 11.83
CA VAL A 221 -1.87 -5.31 12.64
C VAL A 221 -2.07 -4.97 14.10
N HIS A 222 -2.56 -5.94 14.88
CA HIS A 222 -2.77 -5.82 16.31
C HIS A 222 -1.91 -6.82 17.08
N ASP A 223 -1.48 -6.41 18.26
CA ASP A 223 -0.76 -7.26 19.21
C ASP A 223 -1.69 -8.31 19.84
N GLY A 224 -1.37 -9.59 19.71
CA GLY A 224 -2.25 -10.69 20.11
C GLY A 224 -2.49 -10.81 21.63
N THR A 225 -1.65 -10.18 22.46
CA THR A 225 -1.79 -10.21 23.92
C THR A 225 -2.66 -9.05 24.43
N THR A 226 -2.53 -7.86 23.85
CA THR A 226 -3.20 -6.63 24.31
C THR A 226 -4.37 -6.19 23.45
N GLY A 227 -4.54 -6.77 22.26
CA GLY A 227 -5.56 -6.39 21.29
C GLY A 227 -5.39 -4.98 20.70
N LYS A 228 -4.26 -4.31 20.95
CA LYS A 228 -4.02 -2.92 20.50
C LYS A 228 -3.45 -2.89 19.08
N PRO A 229 -3.85 -1.93 18.24
CA PRO A 229 -3.21 -1.71 16.93
C PRO A 229 -1.76 -1.27 17.13
N VAL A 230 -0.84 -1.89 16.39
CA VAL A 230 0.62 -1.64 16.52
C VAL A 230 1.26 -1.13 15.24
N LYS A 231 0.71 -1.45 14.06
CA LYS A 231 1.17 -0.96 12.76
C LYS A 231 0.13 -1.17 11.66
N LEU A 232 0.32 -0.50 10.53
CA LEU A 232 -0.38 -0.78 9.28
C LEU A 232 0.20 -2.01 8.57
N LEU A 233 -0.60 -2.61 7.70
CA LEU A 233 -0.18 -3.61 6.72
C LEU A 233 -0.51 -3.13 5.30
N GLU A 234 0.46 -3.21 4.39
CA GLU A 234 0.30 -2.90 2.97
C GLU A 234 0.92 -4.02 2.13
N ILE A 235 0.17 -4.61 1.20
CA ILE A 235 0.49 -5.89 0.55
C ILE A 235 0.63 -5.71 -0.95
N LYS A 236 1.79 -6.08 -1.49
CA LYS A 236 2.07 -6.05 -2.92
C LYS A 236 2.38 -7.45 -3.44
N CYS A 237 1.55 -7.96 -4.34
CA CYS A 237 1.81 -9.19 -5.08
C CYS A 237 2.27 -8.82 -6.51
N PRO A 238 3.58 -8.67 -6.79
CA PRO A 238 4.06 -8.10 -8.05
C PRO A 238 3.94 -9.10 -9.22
N TYR A 239 2.93 -8.94 -10.08
CA TYR A 239 2.68 -9.87 -11.19
C TYR A 239 3.87 -10.09 -12.14
N LYS A 240 4.73 -9.08 -12.34
CA LYS A 240 6.00 -9.19 -13.10
C LYS A 240 6.99 -10.18 -12.47
N HIS A 241 7.06 -10.21 -11.14
CA HIS A 241 8.06 -10.94 -10.35
C HIS A 241 7.48 -12.11 -9.55
N ARG A 242 6.21 -12.45 -9.77
CA ARG A 242 5.44 -13.49 -9.06
C ARG A 242 6.12 -14.87 -9.01
N ASP A 243 6.97 -15.19 -9.98
CA ASP A 243 7.64 -16.49 -10.12
C ASP A 243 9.11 -16.47 -9.62
N HIS A 244 9.61 -15.30 -9.20
CA HIS A 244 10.97 -15.06 -8.68
C HIS A 244 10.98 -14.93 -7.13
N THR A 245 12.17 -15.02 -6.53
CA THR A 245 12.38 -14.52 -5.16
C THR A 245 12.29 -12.98 -5.13
N VAL A 246 12.03 -12.39 -3.96
CA VAL A 246 12.10 -10.93 -3.79
C VAL A 246 13.57 -10.48 -3.91
N LYS A 247 14.53 -11.31 -3.48
CA LYS A 247 15.98 -11.09 -3.70
C LYS A 247 16.34 -10.94 -5.17
N ASP A 248 15.77 -11.77 -6.05
CA ASP A 248 15.95 -11.67 -7.49
C ASP A 248 15.20 -10.47 -8.07
N ALA A 249 13.99 -10.19 -7.59
CA ALA A 249 13.21 -9.02 -8.00
C ALA A 249 13.93 -7.69 -7.66
N CYS A 250 14.70 -7.62 -6.57
CA CYS A 250 15.54 -6.46 -6.23
C CYS A 250 16.63 -6.14 -7.27
N LYS A 251 16.94 -7.04 -8.21
CA LYS A 251 17.84 -6.78 -9.34
C LYS A 251 17.22 -5.87 -10.41
N ASP A 252 15.89 -5.77 -10.43
CA ASP A 252 15.14 -4.82 -11.27
C ASP A 252 15.16 -3.44 -10.60
N ALA A 253 15.80 -2.46 -11.25
CA ALA A 253 15.91 -1.10 -10.72
C ALA A 253 14.55 -0.48 -10.38
N SER A 254 13.51 -0.82 -11.16
CA SER A 254 12.12 -0.33 -10.97
C SER A 254 11.34 -1.05 -9.87
N PHE A 255 11.89 -2.11 -9.28
CA PHE A 255 11.24 -2.84 -8.19
C PHE A 255 11.21 -2.03 -6.89
N CYS A 256 10.17 -2.20 -6.09
CA CYS A 256 9.90 -1.37 -4.92
C CYS A 256 10.86 -1.57 -3.74
N LEU A 257 11.45 -2.76 -3.59
CA LEU A 257 12.38 -3.08 -2.50
C LEU A 257 13.83 -3.05 -2.96
N GLU A 258 14.71 -2.86 -1.98
CA GLU A 258 16.15 -3.09 -2.05
C GLU A 258 16.58 -3.96 -0.85
N LYS A 259 17.72 -4.65 -0.95
CA LYS A 259 18.26 -5.48 0.16
C LYS A 259 19.36 -4.69 0.88
N ASN A 260 19.20 -4.49 2.18
CA ASN A 260 20.17 -3.83 3.06
C ASN A 260 20.70 -4.86 4.07
N GLY A 261 21.94 -5.32 3.87
CA GLY A 261 22.46 -6.48 4.60
C GLY A 261 21.59 -7.70 4.33
N ASP A 262 20.91 -8.22 5.35
CA ASP A 262 19.91 -9.30 5.25
C ASP A 262 18.45 -8.85 5.39
N ALA A 263 18.19 -7.56 5.63
CA ALA A 263 16.84 -7.00 5.64
C ALA A 263 16.41 -6.51 4.25
N TYR A 264 15.10 -6.40 4.04
CA TYR A 264 14.52 -5.67 2.91
C TYR A 264 14.08 -4.27 3.34
N ALA A 265 14.33 -3.28 2.49
CA ALA A 265 13.91 -1.89 2.69
C ALA A 265 13.06 -1.41 1.51
N LEU A 266 12.06 -0.57 1.78
CA LEU A 266 11.26 0.10 0.75
C LEU A 266 12.00 1.36 0.27
N LYS A 267 12.37 1.37 -1.02
CA LYS A 267 13.08 2.50 -1.65
C LYS A 267 12.30 3.80 -1.46
N LYS A 268 12.90 4.81 -0.81
CA LYS A 268 12.22 6.08 -0.46
C LYS A 268 11.71 6.88 -1.66
N ASN A 269 12.27 6.68 -2.85
CA ASN A 269 11.82 7.30 -4.10
C ASN A 269 10.69 6.53 -4.81
N HIS A 270 10.32 5.33 -4.35
CA HIS A 270 9.29 4.51 -5.00
C HIS A 270 7.88 4.95 -4.60
N ALA A 271 6.91 4.81 -5.51
CA ALA A 271 5.53 5.26 -5.32
C ALA A 271 4.84 4.67 -4.08
N TYR A 272 5.16 3.44 -3.71
CA TYR A 272 4.63 2.80 -2.50
C TYR A 272 5.16 3.44 -1.20
N TYR A 273 6.33 4.08 -1.20
CA TYR A 273 6.81 4.81 -0.02
C TYR A 273 5.89 6.01 0.26
N SER A 274 5.57 6.80 -0.77
CA SER A 274 4.63 7.93 -0.63
C SER A 274 3.21 7.46 -0.28
N GLN A 275 2.79 6.27 -0.77
CA GLN A 275 1.53 5.65 -0.37
C GLN A 275 1.53 5.32 1.13
N VAL A 276 2.55 4.61 1.63
CA VAL A 276 2.64 4.20 3.04
C VAL A 276 2.76 5.42 3.96
N GLN A 277 3.55 6.43 3.61
CA GLN A 277 3.63 7.67 4.39
C GLN A 277 2.28 8.41 4.47
N CYS A 278 1.50 8.40 3.38
CA CYS A 278 0.14 8.95 3.37
C CYS A 278 -0.86 8.10 4.19
N GLN A 279 -0.70 6.77 4.21
CA GLN A 279 -1.51 5.89 5.05
C GLN A 279 -1.20 6.10 6.54
N LEU A 280 0.06 6.27 6.91
CA LEU A 280 0.50 6.61 8.26
C LEU A 280 -0.09 7.96 8.71
N ALA A 281 0.05 9.01 7.89
CA ALA A 281 -0.52 10.33 8.18
C ALA A 281 -2.05 10.29 8.36
N ALA A 282 -2.80 9.63 7.47
CA ALA A 282 -4.26 9.56 7.54
C ALA A 282 -4.81 8.67 8.67
N THR A 283 -4.01 7.74 9.20
CA THR A 283 -4.40 6.82 10.30
C THR A 283 -3.92 7.25 11.67
N GLY A 284 -2.90 8.13 11.75
CA GLY A 284 -2.22 8.48 13.00
C GLY A 284 -1.29 7.39 13.54
N LEU A 285 -1.10 6.28 12.83
CA LEU A 285 -0.13 5.24 13.20
C LEU A 285 1.28 5.64 12.71
N THR A 286 2.30 5.30 13.50
CA THR A 286 3.70 5.69 13.24
C THR A 286 4.52 4.61 12.55
N LYS A 287 3.99 3.39 12.39
CA LYS A 287 4.67 2.24 11.78
C LYS A 287 3.76 1.48 10.82
N ALA A 288 4.35 0.92 9.78
CA ALA A 288 3.74 0.04 8.80
C ALA A 288 4.71 -1.10 8.44
N ASP A 289 4.19 -2.24 8.00
CA ASP A 289 4.95 -3.23 7.25
C ASP A 289 4.46 -3.24 5.80
N LEU A 290 5.37 -2.98 4.85
CA LEU A 290 5.11 -3.27 3.45
C LEU A 290 5.53 -4.72 3.16
N VAL A 291 4.55 -5.56 2.85
CA VAL A 291 4.75 -6.95 2.48
C VAL A 291 4.83 -7.09 0.96
N VAL A 292 5.83 -7.82 0.48
CA VAL A 292 5.90 -8.24 -0.92
C VAL A 292 5.84 -9.76 -1.02
N HIS A 293 4.81 -10.28 -1.67
CA HIS A 293 4.52 -11.71 -1.74
C HIS A 293 4.61 -12.22 -3.18
N THR A 294 5.49 -13.21 -3.39
CA THR A 294 5.59 -13.97 -4.63
C THR A 294 5.27 -15.45 -4.37
N LYS A 295 5.20 -16.28 -5.42
CA LYS A 295 5.09 -17.75 -5.28
C LYS A 295 6.36 -18.42 -4.70
N LYS A 296 7.41 -17.64 -4.37
CA LYS A 296 8.69 -18.14 -3.87
C LYS A 296 8.97 -17.71 -2.44
N GLU A 297 8.66 -16.46 -2.09
CA GLU A 297 8.84 -15.95 -0.73
C GLU A 297 7.90 -14.78 -0.40
N THR A 298 7.71 -14.55 0.90
CA THR A 298 7.05 -13.38 1.47
C THR A 298 8.12 -12.53 2.15
N ALA A 299 8.39 -11.35 1.62
CA ALA A 299 9.30 -10.38 2.21
C ALA A 299 8.52 -9.34 3.02
N VAL A 300 9.08 -8.94 4.17
CA VAL A 300 8.54 -7.85 5.00
C VAL A 300 9.57 -6.71 5.01
N ALA A 301 9.14 -5.51 4.65
CA ALA A 301 9.93 -4.28 4.73
C ALA A 301 9.25 -3.30 5.70
N PRO A 302 9.75 -3.15 6.94
CA PRO A 302 9.25 -2.18 7.90
C PRO A 302 9.42 -0.74 7.41
N VAL A 303 8.42 0.10 7.69
CA VAL A 303 8.40 1.51 7.34
C VAL A 303 7.91 2.31 8.54
N GLU A 304 8.71 3.27 9.00
CA GLU A 304 8.31 4.24 10.02
C GLU A 304 7.89 5.57 9.37
N PHE A 305 7.08 6.35 10.09
CA PHE A 305 6.63 7.66 9.61
C PHE A 305 7.81 8.64 9.50
N ASP A 306 8.08 9.11 8.28
CA ASP A 306 9.16 10.04 7.97
C ASP A 306 8.58 11.46 7.87
N ALA A 307 8.55 12.15 9.01
CA ALA A 307 8.04 13.52 9.09
C ALA A 307 8.73 14.49 8.12
N LYS A 308 10.03 14.30 7.82
CA LYS A 308 10.80 15.14 6.89
C LYS A 308 10.49 14.86 5.43
N PHE A 309 9.98 13.67 5.12
CA PHE A 309 9.35 13.35 3.84
C PHE A 309 7.92 13.91 3.76
N TRP A 310 7.14 13.77 4.84
CA TRP A 310 5.74 14.19 4.87
C TRP A 310 5.58 15.72 4.80
N GLU A 311 6.38 16.48 5.54
CA GLU A 311 6.48 17.95 5.49
C GLU A 311 6.67 18.51 4.06
N LYS A 312 7.32 17.74 3.19
CA LYS A 312 7.59 18.10 1.77
C LYS A 312 6.57 17.55 0.79
N THR A 313 5.69 16.68 1.25
CA THR A 313 4.69 15.95 0.46
C THR A 313 3.28 16.47 0.71
N GLU A 314 2.91 16.73 1.97
CA GLU A 314 1.58 17.20 2.36
C GLU A 314 1.20 18.54 1.70
N PRO A 315 2.02 19.61 1.71
CA PRO A 315 1.68 20.86 1.03
C PRO A 315 1.52 20.69 -0.49
N LYS A 316 2.15 19.68 -1.08
CA LYS A 316 2.02 19.34 -2.51
C LYS A 316 0.71 18.63 -2.82
N LEU A 317 0.17 17.84 -1.89
CA LEU A 317 -1.17 17.27 -2.01
C LEU A 317 -2.23 18.34 -1.74
N GLU A 318 -2.00 19.19 -0.75
CA GLU A 318 -2.89 20.29 -0.37
C GLU A 318 -3.05 21.32 -1.50
N LYS A 319 -1.93 21.76 -2.10
CA LYS A 319 -1.92 22.62 -3.30
C LYS A 319 -2.75 22.02 -4.43
N PHE A 320 -2.60 20.71 -4.70
CA PHE A 320 -3.43 20.05 -5.70
C PHE A 320 -4.92 20.03 -5.33
N TYR A 321 -5.25 19.86 -4.05
CA TYR A 321 -6.64 19.87 -3.63
C TYR A 321 -7.30 21.23 -3.85
N TYR A 322 -6.69 22.31 -3.35
CA TYR A 322 -7.31 23.64 -3.43
C TYR A 322 -7.17 24.32 -4.80
N GLU A 323 -6.12 24.06 -5.59
CA GLU A 323 -5.96 24.68 -6.91
C GLU A 323 -6.60 23.89 -8.05
N ALA A 324 -6.79 22.58 -7.91
CA ALA A 324 -7.33 21.72 -8.98
C ALA A 324 -8.64 20.99 -8.61
N VAL A 325 -8.78 20.49 -7.39
CA VAL A 325 -9.97 19.70 -6.99
C VAL A 325 -11.13 20.60 -6.62
N VAL A 326 -10.96 21.52 -5.68
CA VAL A 326 -12.04 22.42 -5.21
C VAL A 326 -12.67 23.22 -6.38
N PRO A 327 -11.90 23.90 -7.26
CA PRO A 327 -12.46 24.62 -8.40
C PRO A 327 -13.14 23.73 -9.45
N HIS A 328 -12.93 22.41 -9.42
CA HIS A 328 -13.66 21.46 -10.27
C HIS A 328 -15.01 21.05 -9.67
N LEU A 329 -15.11 21.04 -8.33
CA LEU A 329 -16.35 20.72 -7.63
C LEU A 329 -17.34 21.88 -7.65
N GLU A 330 -16.86 23.10 -7.40
CA GLU A 330 -17.66 24.34 -7.47
C GLU A 330 -18.31 24.50 -8.86
N ARG A 331 -17.53 24.38 -9.94
CA ARG A 331 -18.04 24.42 -11.33
C ARG A 331 -19.00 23.28 -11.70
N LYS A 332 -19.01 22.18 -10.96
CA LYS A 332 -19.95 21.06 -11.15
C LYS A 332 -21.22 21.20 -10.30
N ASN A 333 -21.16 21.95 -9.21
CA ASN A 333 -22.20 22.00 -8.20
C ASN A 333 -22.28 23.43 -7.62
N PRO A 334 -22.93 24.37 -8.32
CA PRO A 334 -22.90 25.80 -8.00
C PRO A 334 -23.53 26.17 -6.64
N VAL A 335 -24.16 25.22 -5.96
CA VAL A 335 -24.66 25.32 -4.57
C VAL A 335 -23.53 25.58 -3.55
N TRP A 336 -22.25 25.48 -3.94
CA TRP A 336 -21.10 25.90 -3.13
C TRP A 336 -20.82 27.40 -3.17
N ILE A 337 -21.52 28.16 -4.01
CA ILE A 337 -21.56 29.63 -3.91
C ILE A 337 -22.57 29.98 -2.83
N SER A 338 -22.09 30.26 -1.62
CA SER A 338 -22.87 30.97 -0.61
C SER A 338 -23.26 32.34 -1.15
N GLU A 339 -24.50 32.77 -0.90
CA GLU A 339 -24.92 34.16 -1.11
C GLU A 339 -24.15 35.09 -0.14
N GLU A 340 -23.94 36.36 -0.55
CA GLU A 340 -23.03 37.33 0.08
C GLU A 340 -23.45 37.85 1.47
#